data_AF-A0A537S5Q9-F1
#
_entry.id   AF-A0A537S5Q9-F1
#
_cell.length_a   1.000
_cell.length_b   1.000
_cell.length_c   1.000
_cell.angle_alpha   90.00
_cell.angle_beta   90.00
_cell.angle_gamma   90.00
#
_symmetry.space_group_name_H-M   'P 1'
#
loop_
_entity.id
_entity.type
_entity.pdbx_description
1 polymer ?
#
loop_
_entity_poly.entity_id
_entity_poly.type
_entity_poly.pdbx_seq_one_letter_code
_entity_poly.pdbx_strand_id
1 'polypeptide(L)'
;MTALAAETPPPQEGTLETPSGKGRSGENFPVGSWLIRRDLRPHVHAFYRFARNADDIADNPALTPDDKVRRLDRMAAILDGAAFGPPGEDSPAALAMRQSLAETGVTAQHCHDVLHAFRLDATKLRYRNWDDLMGYCRYSASPVGRQLLDLHGESRDTWPPSDALCSALQVLNHLQDCAADYHALDRVYLPLDDLGAAGCTVEALAAPVAVPGLRRVIDSLLDRTEALIATARDLPPRVAARGLRWESAVIVALAGRLALRLRRGDPLA
;
A
#
# COMPACT_ATOMS: atom_id res chain seq x y z
N MET A 1 -21.48 17.51 38.00
CA MET A 1 -20.19 16.80 37.82
C MET A 1 -19.92 16.74 36.33
N THR A 2 -19.15 17.71 35.87
CA THR A 2 -18.84 18.00 34.48
C THR A 2 -17.87 16.94 33.94
N ALA A 3 -18.23 16.28 32.86
CA ALA A 3 -17.34 15.37 32.14
C ALA A 3 -16.28 16.22 31.44
N LEU A 4 -15.01 16.00 31.82
CA LEU A 4 -13.85 16.56 31.13
C LEU A 4 -13.75 15.89 29.76
N ALA A 5 -13.94 16.69 28.71
CA ALA A 5 -13.60 16.32 27.34
C ALA A 5 -12.09 16.05 27.30
N ALA A 6 -11.70 14.88 26.80
CA ALA A 6 -10.30 14.63 26.49
C ALA A 6 -9.95 15.49 25.26
N GLU A 7 -9.21 16.57 25.50
CA GLU A 7 -8.63 17.42 24.47
C GLU A 7 -7.75 16.59 23.54
N THR A 8 -8.03 16.67 22.25
CA THR A 8 -7.10 16.24 21.20
C THR A 8 -5.84 17.10 21.33
N PRO A 9 -4.64 16.50 21.49
CA PRO A 9 -3.42 17.29 21.58
C PRO A 9 -3.20 18.08 20.28
N PRO A 10 -2.65 19.32 20.35
CA PRO A 10 -2.36 20.11 19.17
C PRO A 10 -1.33 19.40 18.27
N PRO A 11 -1.31 19.69 16.95
CA PRO A 11 -0.31 19.12 16.05
C PRO A 11 1.10 19.45 16.56
N GLN A 12 1.92 18.42 16.75
CA GLN A 12 3.32 18.62 17.11
C GLN A 12 4.06 19.16 15.89
N GLU A 13 4.20 20.48 15.83
CA GLU A 13 5.22 21.11 14.99
C GLU A 13 6.59 20.57 15.40
N GLY A 14 7.29 19.90 14.47
CA GLY A 14 8.72 19.58 14.63
C GLY A 14 9.15 18.12 14.55
N THR A 15 8.30 17.16 14.18
CA THR A 15 8.74 15.78 13.93
C THR A 15 8.52 15.34 12.48
N LEU A 16 9.48 14.62 11.88
CA LEU A 16 9.36 14.09 10.52
C LEU A 16 8.18 13.12 10.37
N GLU A 17 7.96 12.29 11.39
CA GLU A 17 6.84 11.36 11.45
C GLU A 17 5.56 12.15 11.71
N THR A 18 4.66 12.21 10.73
CA THR A 18 3.41 13.00 10.85
C THR A 18 2.21 12.11 10.55
N PRO A 19 1.59 11.51 11.58
CA PRO A 19 0.41 10.66 11.38
C PRO A 19 -0.68 11.39 10.60
N SER A 20 -1.34 10.69 9.68
CA SER A 20 -2.43 11.25 8.85
C SER A 20 -3.74 11.48 9.62
N GLY A 21 -3.83 10.99 10.87
CA GLY A 21 -5.05 11.03 11.67
C GLY A 21 -6.05 9.91 11.36
N LYS A 22 -5.81 9.06 10.34
CA LYS A 22 -6.54 7.80 10.14
C LYS A 22 -6.29 6.88 11.34
N GLY A 23 -7.37 6.41 12.00
CA GLY A 23 -7.26 5.51 13.14
C GLY A 23 -6.55 4.20 12.78
N ARG A 24 -5.92 3.54 13.77
CA ARG A 24 -5.25 2.22 13.63
C ARG A 24 -6.18 1.08 13.14
N SER A 25 -7.47 1.35 12.98
CA SER A 25 -8.50 0.41 12.57
C SER A 25 -8.77 0.53 11.07
N GLY A 26 -7.99 -0.17 10.25
CA GLY A 26 -8.25 -0.23 8.82
C GLY A 26 -7.33 -1.16 8.04
N GLU A 27 -6.09 -1.37 8.48
CA GLU A 27 -5.11 -2.05 7.64
C GLU A 27 -4.95 -3.55 7.95
N ASN A 28 -5.18 -4.36 6.93
CA ASN A 28 -4.91 -5.81 6.89
C ASN A 28 -3.42 -6.10 6.66
N PHE A 29 -2.50 -5.31 7.22
CA PHE A 29 -1.10 -5.68 7.12
C PHE A 29 -0.85 -6.90 8.01
N PRO A 30 -0.27 -7.99 7.50
CA PRO A 30 0.00 -9.21 8.25
C PRO A 30 1.18 -9.01 9.21
N VAL A 31 1.25 -7.88 9.89
CA VAL A 31 2.31 -7.58 10.87
C VAL A 31 2.24 -8.53 12.06
N GLY A 32 1.10 -9.21 12.28
CA GLY A 32 0.88 -10.17 13.36
C GLY A 32 0.88 -11.64 12.95
N SER A 33 1.25 -11.99 11.71
CA SER A 33 1.16 -13.36 11.23
C SER A 33 2.11 -14.28 12.01
N TRP A 34 1.54 -15.22 12.76
CA TRP A 34 2.31 -16.23 13.48
C TRP A 34 3.07 -17.18 12.52
N LEU A 35 2.70 -17.16 11.23
CA LEU A 35 3.34 -17.94 10.17
C LEU A 35 4.71 -17.37 9.78
N ILE A 36 4.97 -16.08 10.02
CA ILE A 36 6.29 -15.49 9.79
C ILE A 36 7.28 -16.06 10.82
N ARG A 37 8.47 -16.42 10.32
CA ARG A 37 9.61 -16.87 11.14
C ARG A 37 9.88 -15.89 12.28
N ARG A 38 9.98 -16.41 13.51
CA ARG A 38 10.03 -15.59 14.73
C ARG A 38 11.19 -14.59 14.74
N ASP A 39 12.35 -14.99 14.23
CA ASP A 39 13.55 -14.17 14.10
C ASP A 39 13.38 -13.03 13.08
N LEU A 40 12.52 -13.19 12.07
CA LEU A 40 12.29 -12.17 11.04
C LEU A 40 11.20 -11.14 11.40
N ARG A 41 10.37 -11.42 12.41
CA ARG A 41 9.24 -10.54 12.79
C ARG A 41 9.67 -9.10 13.10
N PRO A 42 10.74 -8.82 13.86
CA PRO A 42 11.19 -7.45 14.11
C PRO A 42 11.50 -6.67 12.83
N HIS A 43 12.10 -7.33 11.83
CA HIS A 43 12.44 -6.74 10.54
C HIS A 43 11.20 -6.47 9.68
N VAL A 44 10.23 -7.39 9.72
CA VAL A 44 8.91 -7.19 9.10
C VAL A 44 8.19 -6.01 9.75
N HIS A 45 8.16 -5.93 11.08
CA HIS A 45 7.59 -4.78 11.81
C HIS A 45 8.30 -3.47 11.46
N ALA A 46 9.63 -3.47 11.34
CA ALA A 46 10.39 -2.29 10.95
C ALA A 46 9.99 -1.80 9.55
N PHE A 47 9.86 -2.70 8.58
CA PHE A 47 9.44 -2.37 7.23
C PHE A 47 8.01 -1.82 7.18
N TYR A 48 7.05 -2.48 7.84
CA TYR A 48 5.67 -1.99 7.87
C TYR A 48 5.53 -0.65 8.59
N ARG A 49 6.27 -0.45 9.69
CA ARG A 49 6.28 0.86 10.38
C ARG A 49 6.87 1.95 9.48
N PHE A 50 7.94 1.65 8.75
CA PHE A 50 8.53 2.56 7.78
C PHE A 50 7.54 2.91 6.66
N ALA A 51 6.94 1.91 6.02
CA ALA A 51 5.98 2.13 4.93
C ALA A 51 4.77 2.92 5.42
N ARG A 52 4.22 2.57 6.59
CA ARG A 52 3.08 3.29 7.19
C ARG A 52 3.42 4.75 7.51
N ASN A 53 4.62 5.00 8.01
CA ASN A 53 5.05 6.37 8.30
C ASN A 53 5.16 7.23 7.03
N ALA A 54 5.66 6.65 5.95
CA ALA A 54 5.75 7.33 4.66
C ALA A 54 4.36 7.55 4.02
N ASP A 55 3.45 6.58 4.14
CA ASP A 55 2.04 6.70 3.75
C ASP A 55 1.35 7.84 4.51
N ASP A 56 1.51 7.87 5.84
CA ASP A 56 0.95 8.91 6.70
C ASP A 56 1.44 10.32 6.30
N ILE A 57 2.70 10.47 5.88
CA ILE A 57 3.23 11.72 5.32
C ILE A 57 2.54 12.07 4.01
N ALA A 58 2.43 11.11 3.08
CA ALA A 58 1.84 11.34 1.75
C ALA A 58 0.35 11.71 1.83
N ASP A 59 -0.39 11.12 2.76
CA ASP A 59 -1.82 11.34 2.96
C ASP A 59 -2.14 12.52 3.88
N ASN A 60 -1.15 13.14 4.52
CA ASN A 60 -1.41 14.21 5.47
C ASN A 60 -2.00 15.46 4.77
N PRO A 61 -3.22 15.91 5.13
CA PRO A 61 -3.84 17.08 4.51
C PRO A 61 -3.23 18.40 4.97
N ALA A 62 -2.52 18.42 6.10
CA ALA A 62 -1.87 19.62 6.63
C ALA A 62 -0.50 19.90 6.01
N LEU A 63 0.01 19.00 5.16
CA LEU A 63 1.30 19.15 4.48
C LEU A 63 1.11 19.58 3.03
N THR A 64 1.92 20.54 2.58
CA THR A 64 2.02 20.89 1.15
C THR A 64 2.68 19.74 0.38
N PRO A 65 2.44 19.59 -0.94
CA PRO A 65 3.14 18.60 -1.76
C PRO A 65 4.67 18.65 -1.61
N ASP A 66 5.26 19.84 -1.58
CA ASP A 66 6.71 20.02 -1.42
C ASP A 66 7.20 19.57 -0.04
N ASP A 67 6.42 19.82 1.02
CA ASP A 67 6.73 19.31 2.37
C ASP A 67 6.71 17.78 2.42
N LYS A 68 5.72 17.15 1.77
CA LYS A 68 5.61 15.69 1.68
C LYS A 68 6.85 15.11 0.99
N VAL A 69 7.19 15.63 -0.18
CA VAL A 69 8.37 15.19 -0.96
C VAL A 69 9.65 15.35 -0.14
N ARG A 70 9.86 16.52 0.48
CA ARG A 70 11.06 16.78 1.30
C ARG A 70 11.20 15.76 2.46
N ARG A 71 10.09 15.45 3.14
CA ARG A 71 10.10 14.48 4.25
C ARG A 71 10.39 13.06 3.77
N LEU A 72 9.78 12.63 2.67
CA LEU A 72 10.03 11.34 2.03
C LEU A 72 11.49 11.22 1.54
N ASP A 73 12.05 12.30 0.98
CA ASP A 73 13.46 12.36 0.57
C ASP A 73 14.40 12.26 1.76
N ARG A 74 14.05 12.88 2.90
CA ARG A 74 14.82 12.72 4.12
C ARG A 74 14.80 11.28 4.64
N MET A 75 13.66 10.58 4.55
CA MET A 75 13.58 9.15 4.87
C MET A 75 14.48 8.31 3.93
N ALA A 76 14.50 8.60 2.62
CA ALA A 76 15.39 7.93 1.67
C ALA A 76 16.88 8.15 2.02
N ALA A 77 17.28 9.39 2.29
CA ALA A 77 18.65 9.74 2.64
C ALA A 77 19.13 9.02 3.91
N ILE A 78 18.24 8.82 4.89
CA ILE A 78 18.54 8.05 6.10
C ILE A 78 18.90 6.60 5.74
N LEU A 79 18.14 5.95 4.85
CA LEU A 79 18.42 4.58 4.40
C LEU A 79 19.78 4.47 3.71
N ASP A 80 20.15 5.49 2.92
CA ASP A 80 21.40 5.55 2.16
C ASP A 80 22.61 5.96 3.00
N GLY A 81 22.41 6.19 4.30
CA GLY A 81 23.51 6.38 5.23
C GLY A 81 23.84 7.81 5.58
N ALA A 82 23.00 8.78 5.19
CA ALA A 82 23.20 10.19 5.51
C ALA A 82 23.41 10.40 7.02
N ALA A 83 24.16 11.45 7.34
CA ALA A 83 24.36 11.88 8.71
C ALA A 83 23.02 12.25 9.37
N PHE A 84 22.91 11.96 10.66
CA PHE A 84 21.75 12.31 11.45
C PHE A 84 21.53 13.82 11.42
N GLY A 85 20.26 14.21 11.31
CA GLY A 85 19.85 15.60 11.40
C GLY A 85 19.89 16.06 12.86
N PRO A 86 19.57 17.34 13.11
CA PRO A 86 19.23 17.80 14.44
C PRO A 86 18.19 16.89 15.11
N PRO A 87 18.19 16.77 16.45
CA PRO A 87 17.17 16.02 17.17
C PRO A 87 15.75 16.43 16.75
N GLY A 88 14.92 15.47 16.34
CA GLY A 88 13.55 15.71 15.86
C GLY A 88 13.40 15.75 14.33
N GLU A 89 14.51 15.92 13.59
CA GLU A 89 14.50 15.98 12.12
C GLU A 89 14.72 14.64 11.43
N ASP A 90 14.90 13.54 12.17
CA ASP A 90 15.00 12.19 11.59
C ASP A 90 13.77 11.35 11.93
N SER A 91 13.46 10.39 11.05
CA SER A 91 12.35 9.45 11.22
C SER A 91 12.85 8.23 12.01
N PRO A 92 12.39 8.00 13.26
CA PRO A 92 12.64 6.77 14.00
C PRO A 92 12.34 5.49 13.19
N ALA A 93 11.30 5.51 12.35
CA ALA A 93 10.94 4.41 11.48
C ALA A 93 12.01 4.17 10.40
N ALA A 94 12.51 5.22 9.74
CA ALA A 94 13.59 5.10 8.76
C ALA A 94 14.92 4.65 9.40
N LEU A 95 15.23 5.13 10.61
CA LEU A 95 16.41 4.71 11.36
C LEU A 95 16.36 3.22 11.73
N ALA A 96 15.24 2.76 12.26
CA ALA A 96 15.05 1.35 12.58
C ALA A 96 15.05 0.47 11.31
N MET A 97 14.52 0.97 10.20
CA MET A 97 14.59 0.26 8.93
C MET A 97 16.02 0.14 8.42
N ARG A 98 16.82 1.23 8.49
CA ARG A 98 18.25 1.20 8.15
C ARG A 98 19.00 0.15 8.98
N GLN A 99 18.75 0.08 10.29
CA GLN A 99 19.34 -0.93 11.15
C GLN A 99 18.94 -2.35 10.71
N SER A 100 17.65 -2.57 10.43
CA SER A 100 17.13 -3.84 9.92
C SER A 100 17.79 -4.27 8.60
N LEU A 101 18.00 -3.34 7.67
CA LEU A 101 18.69 -3.61 6.40
C LEU A 101 20.15 -4.02 6.63
N ALA A 102 20.85 -3.35 7.54
CA ALA A 102 22.23 -3.69 7.89
C ALA A 102 22.36 -5.08 8.56
N GLU A 103 21.40 -5.45 9.41
CA GLU A 103 21.38 -6.74 10.11
C GLU A 103 21.02 -7.92 9.18
N THR A 104 20.13 -7.69 8.22
CA THR A 104 19.60 -8.75 7.33
C THR A 104 20.33 -8.86 5.99
N GLY A 105 21.03 -7.81 5.57
CA GLY A 105 21.65 -7.72 4.24
C GLY A 105 20.66 -7.51 3.09
N VAL A 106 19.37 -7.31 3.37
CA VAL A 106 18.38 -6.93 2.35
C VAL A 106 18.68 -5.52 1.85
N THR A 107 18.52 -5.31 0.55
CA THR A 107 18.74 -4.01 -0.10
C THR A 107 17.67 -2.99 0.27
N ALA A 108 18.06 -1.71 0.36
CA ALA A 108 17.13 -0.59 0.53
C ALA A 108 16.21 -0.35 -0.68
N GLN A 109 16.42 -1.05 -1.80
CA GLN A 109 15.67 -0.80 -3.05
C GLN A 109 14.15 -0.89 -2.86
N HIS A 110 13.65 -1.88 -2.09
CA HIS A 110 12.20 -2.01 -1.88
C HIS A 110 11.63 -0.85 -1.07
N CYS A 111 12.40 -0.31 -0.13
CA CYS A 111 12.02 0.91 0.60
C CYS A 111 11.98 2.12 -0.33
N HIS A 112 12.97 2.28 -1.20
CA HIS A 112 13.01 3.37 -2.19
C HIS A 112 11.85 3.29 -3.19
N ASP A 113 11.50 2.09 -3.63
CA ASP A 113 10.37 1.87 -4.54
C ASP A 113 9.03 2.27 -3.87
N VAL A 114 8.83 1.92 -2.59
CA VAL A 114 7.64 2.35 -1.84
C VAL A 114 7.60 3.87 -1.64
N LEU A 115 8.74 4.49 -1.29
CA LEU A 115 8.83 5.95 -1.21
C LEU A 115 8.54 6.63 -2.56
N HIS A 116 8.87 5.99 -3.69
CA HIS A 116 8.52 6.50 -5.01
C HIS A 116 7.00 6.55 -5.21
N ALA A 117 6.27 5.50 -4.84
CA ALA A 117 4.81 5.49 -4.89
C ALA A 117 4.19 6.61 -4.04
N PHE A 118 4.68 6.82 -2.82
CA PHE A 118 4.16 7.87 -1.95
C PHE A 118 4.41 9.29 -2.47
N ARG A 119 5.50 9.52 -3.20
CA ARG A 119 5.71 10.78 -3.94
C ARG A 119 4.72 10.93 -5.10
N LEU A 120 4.38 9.84 -5.79
CA LEU A 120 3.34 9.85 -6.82
C LEU A 120 1.97 10.16 -6.22
N ASP A 121 1.61 9.56 -5.08
CA ASP A 121 0.33 9.80 -4.41
C ASP A 121 0.15 11.26 -3.96
N ALA A 122 1.26 12.01 -3.78
CA ALA A 122 1.22 13.44 -3.50
C ALA A 122 0.88 14.31 -4.73
N THR A 123 0.99 13.78 -5.95
CA THR A 123 0.93 14.59 -7.20
C THR A 123 0.04 14.02 -8.30
N LYS A 124 -0.20 12.71 -8.32
CA LYS A 124 -0.96 11.99 -9.35
C LYS A 124 -2.29 11.49 -8.78
N LEU A 125 -3.37 12.02 -9.33
CA LEU A 125 -4.72 11.78 -8.80
C LEU A 125 -5.57 10.86 -9.71
N ARG A 126 -5.16 10.62 -10.95
CA ARG A 126 -5.90 9.85 -11.96
C ARG A 126 -4.98 8.99 -12.81
N TYR A 127 -5.52 7.87 -13.30
CA TYR A 127 -4.78 6.89 -14.10
C TYR A 127 -5.38 6.73 -15.49
N ARG A 128 -4.53 6.81 -16.52
CA ARG A 128 -5.02 6.83 -17.91
C ARG A 128 -5.67 5.52 -18.33
N ASN A 129 -4.98 4.41 -18.03
CA ASN A 129 -5.32 3.07 -18.47
C ASN A 129 -4.81 2.01 -17.47
N TRP A 130 -5.10 0.75 -17.73
CA TRP A 130 -4.65 -0.37 -16.88
C TRP A 130 -3.14 -0.41 -16.68
N ASP A 131 -2.36 -0.23 -17.75
CA ASP A 131 -0.90 -0.29 -17.67
C ASP A 131 -0.34 0.85 -16.79
N ASP A 132 -0.99 2.01 -16.81
CA ASP A 132 -0.64 3.14 -15.95
C ASP A 132 -0.94 2.83 -14.47
N LEU A 133 -2.06 2.17 -14.18
CA LEU A 133 -2.38 1.68 -12.83
C LEU A 133 -1.41 0.57 -12.37
N MET A 134 -1.06 -0.36 -13.24
CA MET A 134 -0.06 -1.40 -12.95
C MET A 134 1.34 -0.80 -12.76
N GLY A 135 1.65 0.28 -13.48
CA GLY A 135 2.86 1.09 -13.28
C GLY A 135 2.94 1.64 -11.85
N TYR A 136 1.82 2.09 -11.28
CA TYR A 136 1.76 2.46 -9.86
C TYR A 136 1.89 1.24 -8.93
N CYS A 137 1.15 0.15 -9.17
CA CYS A 137 1.22 -1.08 -8.36
C CYS A 137 2.63 -1.69 -8.28
N ARG A 138 3.46 -1.47 -9.31
CA ARG A 138 4.88 -1.86 -9.33
C ARG A 138 5.68 -1.23 -8.18
N TYR A 139 5.29 -0.04 -7.73
CA TYR A 139 5.97 0.71 -6.67
C TYR A 139 5.18 0.70 -5.36
N SER A 140 3.85 0.78 -5.40
CA SER A 140 3.02 0.85 -4.18
C SER A 140 2.83 -0.50 -3.51
N ALA A 141 2.84 -1.60 -4.28
CA ALA A 141 2.47 -2.92 -3.77
C ALA A 141 3.57 -3.98 -3.93
N SER A 142 4.15 -4.10 -5.13
CA SER A 142 5.14 -5.15 -5.44
C SER A 142 6.34 -5.19 -4.47
N PRO A 143 6.93 -4.05 -4.04
CA PRO A 143 8.09 -4.09 -3.16
C PRO A 143 7.79 -4.67 -1.77
N VAL A 144 6.52 -4.64 -1.31
CA VAL A 144 6.12 -5.25 -0.04
C VAL A 144 6.32 -6.76 -0.08
N GLY A 145 5.85 -7.42 -1.14
CA GLY A 145 6.02 -8.86 -1.32
C GLY A 145 7.49 -9.24 -1.49
N ARG A 146 8.23 -8.49 -2.31
CA ARG A 146 9.66 -8.71 -2.55
C ARG A 146 10.50 -8.53 -1.29
N GLN A 147 10.18 -7.55 -0.44
CA GLN A 147 10.84 -7.39 0.86
C GLN A 147 10.67 -8.63 1.73
N LEU A 148 9.46 -9.20 1.80
CA LEU A 148 9.22 -10.41 2.59
C LEU A 148 9.95 -11.63 2.02
N LEU A 149 9.98 -11.77 0.69
CA LEU A 149 10.70 -12.85 0.00
C LEU A 149 12.22 -12.75 0.24
N ASP A 150 12.79 -11.57 0.06
CA ASP A 150 14.22 -11.33 0.27
C ASP A 150 14.62 -11.52 1.74
N LEU A 151 13.79 -11.08 2.70
CA LEU A 151 14.00 -11.35 4.14
C LEU A 151 14.03 -12.85 4.46
N HIS A 152 13.27 -13.67 3.72
CA HIS A 152 13.26 -15.12 3.89
C HIS A 152 14.34 -15.83 3.05
N GLY A 153 15.11 -15.11 2.24
CA GLY A 153 16.13 -15.65 1.35
C GLY A 153 15.57 -16.45 0.17
N GLU A 154 14.37 -16.09 -0.30
CA GLU A 154 13.71 -16.78 -1.42
C GLU A 154 14.34 -16.45 -2.78
N SER A 155 14.17 -17.33 -3.77
CA SER A 155 14.63 -17.07 -5.14
C SER A 155 13.86 -15.90 -5.77
N ARG A 156 14.53 -15.12 -6.61
CA ARG A 156 13.87 -14.09 -7.45
C ARG A 156 12.84 -14.66 -8.42
N ASP A 157 12.85 -15.96 -8.69
CA ASP A 157 11.79 -16.63 -9.46
C ASP A 157 10.42 -16.61 -8.77
N THR A 158 10.38 -16.27 -7.48
CA THR A 158 9.15 -16.02 -6.72
C THR A 158 8.59 -14.61 -6.94
N TRP A 159 9.38 -13.67 -7.47
CA TRP A 159 8.95 -12.28 -7.63
C TRP A 159 7.77 -12.12 -8.60
N PRO A 160 7.76 -12.69 -9.82
CA PRO A 160 6.63 -12.50 -10.74
C PRO A 160 5.25 -12.91 -10.17
N PRO A 161 5.06 -14.11 -9.58
CA PRO A 161 3.77 -14.44 -8.98
C PRO A 161 3.50 -13.68 -7.67
N SER A 162 4.52 -13.20 -6.96
CA SER A 162 4.35 -12.29 -5.82
C SER A 162 3.88 -10.89 -6.25
N ASP A 163 4.45 -10.33 -7.30
CA ASP A 163 4.06 -9.03 -7.84
C ASP A 163 2.61 -9.08 -8.34
N ALA A 164 2.21 -10.20 -8.95
CA ALA A 164 0.82 -10.44 -9.35
C ALA A 164 -0.12 -10.48 -8.13
N LEU A 165 0.28 -11.15 -7.04
CA LEU A 165 -0.49 -11.18 -5.80
C LEU A 165 -0.63 -9.78 -5.19
N CYS A 166 0.48 -9.06 -5.05
CA CYS A 166 0.52 -7.71 -4.50
C CYS A 166 -0.32 -6.75 -5.34
N SER A 167 -0.20 -6.78 -6.67
CA SER A 167 -0.99 -5.95 -7.57
C SER A 167 -2.48 -6.29 -7.50
N ALA A 168 -2.84 -7.58 -7.40
CA ALA A 168 -4.23 -7.98 -7.23
C ALA A 168 -4.84 -7.42 -5.93
N LEU A 169 -4.13 -7.56 -4.81
CA LEU A 169 -4.57 -7.00 -3.52
C LEU A 169 -4.72 -5.48 -3.58
N GLN A 170 -3.79 -4.79 -4.23
CA GLN A 170 -3.83 -3.35 -4.40
C GLN A 170 -5.04 -2.90 -5.21
N VAL A 171 -5.33 -3.57 -6.33
CA VAL A 171 -6.53 -3.28 -7.13
C VAL A 171 -7.81 -3.57 -6.34
N LEU A 172 -7.85 -4.67 -5.57
CA LEU A 172 -9.02 -4.97 -4.72
C LEU A 172 -9.26 -3.89 -3.67
N ASN A 173 -8.20 -3.38 -3.02
CA ASN A 173 -8.30 -2.26 -2.08
C ASN A 173 -8.84 -1.02 -2.79
N HIS A 174 -8.28 -0.65 -3.95
CA HIS A 174 -8.76 0.49 -4.73
C HIS A 174 -10.24 0.35 -5.14
N LEU A 175 -10.70 -0.86 -5.45
CA LEU A 175 -12.11 -1.10 -5.76
C LEU A 175 -13.00 -0.99 -4.51
N GLN A 176 -12.54 -1.47 -3.35
CA GLN A 176 -13.29 -1.33 -2.09
C GLN A 176 -13.46 0.13 -1.68
N ASP A 177 -12.40 0.92 -1.83
CA ASP A 177 -12.32 2.27 -1.28
C ASP A 177 -12.56 3.36 -2.34
N CYS A 178 -12.93 2.99 -3.58
CA CYS A 178 -13.00 3.93 -4.71
C CYS A 178 -13.87 5.17 -4.46
N ALA A 179 -14.99 5.04 -3.75
CA ALA A 179 -15.84 6.17 -3.37
C ALA A 179 -15.20 7.01 -2.26
N ALA A 180 -14.64 6.36 -1.23
CA ALA A 180 -14.00 7.04 -0.12
C ALA A 180 -12.75 7.81 -0.56
N ASP A 181 -11.92 7.22 -1.41
CA ASP A 181 -10.72 7.85 -1.99
C ASP A 181 -11.08 9.06 -2.86
N TYR A 182 -12.16 8.96 -3.65
CA TYR A 182 -12.67 10.07 -4.43
C TYR A 182 -13.14 11.22 -3.52
N HIS A 183 -13.95 10.93 -2.49
CA HIS A 183 -14.52 11.95 -1.62
C HIS A 183 -13.51 12.61 -0.68
N ALA A 184 -12.59 11.83 -0.11
CA ALA A 184 -11.68 12.31 0.92
C ALA A 184 -10.39 12.89 0.34
N LEU A 185 -9.91 12.35 -0.79
CA LEU A 185 -8.57 12.63 -1.33
C LEU A 185 -8.58 13.12 -2.78
N ASP A 186 -9.75 13.15 -3.45
CA ASP A 186 -9.87 13.45 -4.88
C ASP A 186 -9.02 12.50 -5.77
N ARG A 187 -8.76 11.28 -5.26
CA ARG A 187 -7.98 10.25 -5.96
C ARG A 187 -8.90 9.23 -6.63
N VAL A 188 -8.58 8.89 -7.87
CA VAL A 188 -9.32 7.91 -8.68
C VAL A 188 -8.36 6.93 -9.34
N TYR A 189 -8.39 5.69 -8.84
CA TYR A 189 -7.57 4.59 -9.35
C TYR A 189 -8.24 3.79 -10.49
N LEU A 190 -9.54 3.99 -10.71
CA LEU A 190 -10.25 3.41 -11.85
C LEU A 190 -9.71 4.05 -13.14
N PRO A 191 -9.27 3.27 -14.14
CA PRO A 191 -8.73 3.83 -15.37
C PRO A 191 -9.74 4.71 -16.12
N LEU A 192 -9.25 5.87 -16.60
CA LEU A 192 -10.08 6.87 -17.29
C LEU A 192 -10.60 6.38 -18.64
N ASP A 193 -9.84 5.54 -19.35
CA ASP A 193 -10.26 4.95 -20.62
C ASP A 193 -11.40 3.94 -20.44
N ASP A 194 -11.35 3.11 -19.39
CA ASP A 194 -12.42 2.21 -19.01
C ASP A 194 -13.70 2.99 -18.63
N LEU A 195 -13.57 4.06 -17.84
CA LEU A 195 -14.68 4.95 -17.50
C LEU A 195 -15.30 5.58 -18.76
N GLY A 196 -14.47 6.16 -19.63
CA GLY A 196 -14.92 6.79 -20.87
C GLY A 196 -15.62 5.80 -21.81
N ALA A 197 -15.06 4.60 -21.99
CA ALA A 197 -15.65 3.53 -22.80
C ALA A 197 -17.00 3.05 -22.26
N ALA A 198 -17.21 3.13 -20.94
CA ALA A 198 -18.48 2.82 -20.30
C ALA A 198 -19.50 3.98 -20.31
N GLY A 199 -19.12 5.15 -20.83
CA GLY A 199 -19.94 6.36 -20.82
C GLY A 199 -19.98 7.06 -19.45
N CYS A 200 -18.97 6.84 -18.61
CA CYS A 200 -18.84 7.43 -17.29
C CYS A 200 -17.69 8.42 -17.21
N THR A 201 -17.82 9.33 -16.27
CA THR A 201 -16.74 10.20 -15.80
C THR A 201 -16.46 9.88 -14.33
N VAL A 202 -15.44 10.51 -13.74
CA VAL A 202 -15.05 10.25 -12.35
C VAL A 202 -16.15 10.60 -11.35
N GLU A 203 -17.02 11.55 -11.68
CA GLU A 203 -18.17 11.97 -10.87
C GLU A 203 -19.18 10.85 -10.62
N ALA A 204 -19.14 9.76 -11.40
CA ALA A 204 -19.94 8.57 -11.14
C ALA A 204 -19.62 7.94 -9.76
N LEU A 205 -18.42 8.17 -9.23
CA LEU A 205 -18.01 7.72 -7.88
C LEU A 205 -18.68 8.50 -6.75
N ALA A 206 -19.32 9.64 -7.03
CA ALA A 206 -20.08 10.42 -6.06
C ALA A 206 -21.49 9.88 -5.78
N ALA A 207 -21.94 8.90 -6.57
CA ALA A 207 -23.28 8.34 -6.45
C ALA A 207 -23.38 7.43 -5.21
N PRO A 208 -24.57 7.30 -4.59
CA PRO A 208 -24.77 6.39 -3.46
C PRO A 208 -24.73 4.90 -3.86
N VAL A 209 -24.78 4.61 -5.16
CA VAL A 209 -24.72 3.26 -5.74
C VAL A 209 -24.07 3.33 -7.12
N ALA A 210 -23.40 2.26 -7.55
CA ALA A 210 -22.76 2.19 -8.85
C ALA A 210 -23.80 2.24 -9.98
N VAL A 211 -23.73 3.31 -10.78
CA VAL A 211 -24.48 3.40 -12.03
C VAL A 211 -24.06 2.27 -12.99
N PRO A 212 -24.92 1.84 -13.93
CA PRO A 212 -24.63 0.67 -14.78
C PRO A 212 -23.30 0.74 -15.54
N GLY A 213 -22.86 1.93 -15.97
CA GLY A 213 -21.56 2.10 -16.61
C GLY A 213 -20.39 1.86 -15.65
N LEU A 214 -20.44 2.45 -14.46
CA LEU A 214 -19.43 2.25 -13.43
C LEU A 214 -19.36 0.79 -12.97
N ARG A 215 -20.51 0.12 -12.83
CA ARG A 215 -20.55 -1.32 -12.51
C ARG A 215 -19.79 -2.15 -13.56
N ARG A 216 -19.97 -1.87 -14.86
CA ARG A 216 -19.22 -2.55 -15.93
C ARG A 216 -17.71 -2.32 -15.82
N VAL A 217 -17.28 -1.11 -15.43
CA VAL A 217 -15.86 -0.82 -15.20
C VAL A 217 -15.32 -1.63 -14.04
N ILE A 218 -16.03 -1.65 -12.91
CA ILE A 218 -15.65 -2.45 -11.73
C ILE A 218 -15.54 -3.94 -12.10
N ASP A 219 -16.52 -4.48 -12.84
CA ASP A 219 -16.48 -5.88 -13.28
C ASP A 219 -15.30 -6.18 -14.22
N SER A 220 -15.00 -5.30 -15.17
CA SER A 220 -13.83 -5.40 -16.05
C SER A 220 -12.51 -5.37 -15.27
N LEU A 221 -12.41 -4.55 -14.23
CA LEU A 221 -11.23 -4.52 -13.35
C LEU A 221 -11.14 -5.79 -12.50
N LEU A 222 -12.26 -6.34 -12.04
CA LEU A 222 -12.29 -7.62 -11.33
C LEU A 222 -11.87 -8.78 -12.24
N ASP A 223 -12.24 -8.79 -13.53
CA ASP A 223 -11.78 -9.80 -14.50
C ASP A 223 -10.26 -9.77 -14.66
N ARG A 224 -9.67 -8.58 -14.82
CA ARG A 224 -8.20 -8.41 -14.89
C ARG A 224 -7.52 -8.78 -13.58
N THR A 225 -8.14 -8.47 -12.44
CA THR A 225 -7.65 -8.84 -11.10
C THR A 225 -7.68 -10.35 -10.89
N GLU A 226 -8.70 -11.05 -11.38
CA GLU A 226 -8.78 -12.51 -11.32
C GLU A 226 -7.67 -13.18 -12.15
N ALA A 227 -7.26 -12.58 -13.28
CA ALA A 227 -6.10 -13.03 -14.04
C ALA A 227 -4.79 -12.86 -13.25
N LEU A 228 -4.62 -11.76 -12.51
CA LEU A 228 -3.49 -11.58 -11.59
C LEU A 228 -3.51 -12.64 -10.47
N ILE A 229 -4.67 -12.91 -9.88
CA ILE A 229 -4.83 -13.95 -8.85
C ILE A 229 -4.51 -15.33 -9.43
N ALA A 230 -4.86 -15.61 -10.68
CA ALA A 230 -4.50 -16.85 -11.35
C ALA A 230 -2.99 -17.03 -11.44
N THR A 231 -2.25 -15.99 -11.85
CA THR A 231 -0.77 -15.98 -11.84
C THR A 231 -0.22 -16.13 -10.42
N ALA A 232 -0.83 -15.47 -9.44
CA ALA A 232 -0.40 -15.53 -8.04
C ALA A 232 -0.50 -16.93 -7.41
N ARG A 233 -1.33 -17.83 -7.96
CA ARG A 233 -1.42 -19.23 -7.48
C ARG A 233 -0.11 -20.01 -7.65
N ASP A 234 0.78 -19.55 -8.52
CA ASP A 234 2.11 -20.13 -8.68
C ASP A 234 3.07 -19.75 -7.53
N LEU A 235 2.75 -18.78 -6.69
CA LEU A 235 3.64 -18.32 -5.63
C LEU A 235 3.85 -19.37 -4.52
N PRO A 236 2.79 -19.89 -3.83
CA PRO A 236 2.99 -20.80 -2.71
C PRO A 236 3.89 -22.02 -3.01
N PRO A 237 3.74 -22.76 -4.13
CA PRO A 237 4.61 -23.90 -4.40
C PRO A 237 6.08 -23.51 -4.66
N ARG A 238 6.37 -22.25 -4.97
CA ARG A 238 7.74 -21.74 -5.22
C ARG A 238 8.43 -21.19 -3.98
N VAL A 239 7.69 -20.88 -2.91
CA VAL A 239 8.24 -20.37 -1.65
C VAL A 239 8.82 -21.52 -0.83
N ALA A 240 10.10 -21.47 -0.48
CA ALA A 240 10.81 -22.47 0.31
C ALA A 240 10.44 -22.41 1.80
N ALA A 241 10.35 -21.21 2.37
CA ALA A 241 9.99 -20.96 3.76
C ALA A 241 8.56 -21.43 4.04
N ARG A 242 8.42 -22.49 4.85
CA ARG A 242 7.13 -23.15 5.12
C ARG A 242 6.05 -22.19 5.64
N GLY A 243 6.44 -21.27 6.51
CA GLY A 243 5.55 -20.26 7.07
C GLY A 243 5.00 -19.31 6.00
N LEU A 244 5.90 -18.67 5.25
CA LEU A 244 5.56 -17.76 4.16
C LEU A 244 4.81 -18.47 3.02
N ARG A 245 5.09 -19.76 2.76
CA ARG A 245 4.32 -20.59 1.83
C ARG A 245 2.86 -20.71 2.25
N TRP A 246 2.60 -21.03 3.51
CA TRP A 246 1.22 -21.15 4.01
C TRP A 246 0.52 -19.79 4.01
N GLU A 247 1.23 -18.75 4.42
CA GLU A 247 0.71 -17.39 4.42
C GLU A 247 0.33 -16.92 3.01
N SER A 248 1.22 -17.07 2.02
CA SER A 248 0.92 -16.75 0.62
C SER A 248 -0.26 -17.56 0.08
N ALA A 249 -0.39 -18.85 0.41
CA ALA A 249 -1.55 -19.66 0.02
C ALA A 249 -2.87 -19.13 0.61
N VAL A 250 -2.84 -18.72 1.88
CA VAL A 250 -4.00 -18.11 2.55
C VAL A 250 -4.35 -16.77 1.89
N ILE A 251 -3.35 -15.92 1.64
CA ILE A 251 -3.56 -14.60 1.03
C ILE A 251 -4.13 -14.73 -0.38
N VAL A 252 -3.65 -15.67 -1.20
CA VAL A 252 -4.22 -15.96 -2.53
C VAL A 252 -5.69 -16.38 -2.44
N ALA A 253 -6.03 -17.25 -1.47
CA ALA A 253 -7.41 -17.66 -1.26
C ALA A 253 -8.31 -16.50 -0.79
N LEU A 254 -7.79 -15.63 0.09
CA LEU A 254 -8.50 -14.44 0.56
C LEU A 254 -8.71 -13.41 -0.56
N ALA A 255 -7.71 -13.18 -1.42
CA ALA A 255 -7.85 -12.32 -2.59
C ALA A 255 -8.99 -12.81 -3.50
N GLY A 256 -9.06 -14.12 -3.76
CA GLY A 256 -10.16 -14.70 -4.55
C GLY A 256 -11.53 -14.54 -3.89
N ARG A 257 -11.63 -14.69 -2.57
CA ARG A 257 -12.89 -14.45 -1.82
C ARG A 257 -13.31 -13.00 -1.85
N LEU A 258 -12.35 -12.08 -1.74
CA LEU A 258 -12.60 -10.65 -1.77
C LEU A 258 -13.08 -10.20 -3.16
N ALA A 259 -12.43 -10.69 -4.23
CA ALA A 259 -12.89 -10.45 -5.61
C ALA A 259 -14.34 -10.93 -5.81
N LEU A 260 -14.68 -12.13 -5.34
CA LEU A 260 -16.06 -12.65 -5.40
C LEU A 260 -17.05 -11.81 -4.58
N ARG A 261 -16.64 -11.30 -3.42
CA ARG A 261 -17.47 -10.41 -2.59
C ARG A 261 -17.74 -9.10 -3.33
N LEU A 262 -16.72 -8.46 -3.89
CA LEU A 262 -16.85 -7.22 -4.69
C LEU A 262 -17.64 -7.42 -5.98
N ARG A 263 -17.59 -8.62 -6.57
CA ARG A 263 -18.41 -8.95 -7.74
C ARG A 263 -19.90 -9.03 -7.41
N ARG A 264 -20.24 -9.44 -6.18
CA ARG A 264 -21.64 -9.58 -5.73
C ARG A 264 -22.19 -8.34 -5.05
N GLY A 265 -21.32 -7.55 -4.40
CA GLY A 265 -21.67 -6.31 -3.72
C GLY A 265 -21.47 -5.09 -4.62
N ASP A 266 -21.95 -3.95 -4.14
CA ASP A 266 -21.67 -2.64 -4.72
C ASP A 266 -20.67 -1.92 -3.81
N PRO A 267 -19.45 -1.58 -4.28
CA PRO A 267 -18.47 -0.88 -3.45
C PRO A 267 -18.86 0.57 -3.12
N LEU A 268 -19.89 1.14 -3.78
CA LEU A 268 -20.39 2.48 -3.45
C LEU A 268 -21.47 2.47 -2.35
N ALA A 269 -22.01 1.30 -2.01
CA ALA A 269 -23.18 1.14 -1.14
C ALA A 269 -22.85 0.92 0.35
#